data_AF-U6MEY5-F1
#
_entry.id   AF-U6MEY5-F1
#
_cell.length_a   1.000
_cell.length_b   1.000
_cell.length_c   1.000
_cell.angle_alpha   90.00
_cell.angle_beta   90.00
_cell.angle_gamma   90.00
#
_symmetry.space_group_name_H-M   'P 1'
#
loop_
_entity.id
_entity.type
_entity.pdbx_description
1 polymer ?
#
loop_
_entity_poly.entity_id
_entity_poly.type
_entity_poly.pdbx_seq_one_letter_code
_entity_poly.pdbx_strand_id
1 'polypeptide(L)'
;MCTHLTALESLLGEAPPSILKCIVQQFAKVLPNDPKARRAFVQTGALETLLKIRETEAASEILDYIQSVCNLYPPEVVNYYSPGYSAILMEKIDAQA
;
A
#
# COMPACT_ATOMS: atom_id res chain seq x y z
N MET A 1 13.46 9.17 -18.92
CA MET A 1 12.81 9.39 -17.62
C MET A 1 12.01 8.14 -17.30
N CYS A 2 12.42 7.34 -16.32
CA CYS A 2 11.73 6.09 -16.00
C CYS A 2 10.46 6.39 -15.19
N THR A 3 9.37 6.63 -15.91
CA THR A 3 8.00 6.87 -15.45
C THR A 3 7.22 5.57 -15.19
N HIS A 4 7.89 4.45 -14.90
CA HIS A 4 7.22 3.15 -14.79
C HIS A 4 7.04 2.73 -13.32
N LEU A 5 6.20 3.49 -12.62
CA LEU A 5 5.58 3.05 -11.36
C LEU A 5 4.97 1.66 -11.51
N THR A 6 4.38 1.36 -12.67
CA THR A 6 3.80 0.06 -13.01
C THR A 6 4.79 -1.11 -12.91
N ALA A 7 6.08 -0.89 -13.23
CA ALA A 7 7.08 -1.95 -13.11
C ALA A 7 7.45 -2.22 -11.65
N LEU A 8 7.53 -1.17 -10.83
CA LEU A 8 7.73 -1.29 -9.37
C LEU A 8 6.55 -1.98 -8.70
N GLU A 9 5.34 -1.78 -9.22
CA GLU A 9 4.11 -2.42 -8.74
C GLU A 9 4.06 -3.91 -9.07
N SER A 10 4.44 -4.33 -10.29
CA SER A 10 4.60 -5.75 -10.62
C SER A 10 5.67 -6.43 -9.76
N LEU A 11 6.77 -5.74 -9.48
CA LEU A 11 7.82 -6.23 -8.59
C LEU A 11 7.35 -6.32 -7.13
N LEU A 12 6.37 -5.53 -6.69
CA LEU A 12 5.90 -5.55 -5.31
C LEU A 12 5.28 -6.91 -4.90
N GLY A 13 4.77 -7.69 -5.85
CA GLY A 13 4.19 -9.02 -5.58
C GLY A 13 5.17 -10.18 -5.74
N GLU A 14 6.21 -10.04 -6.58
CA GLU A 14 7.11 -11.13 -6.97
C GLU A 14 8.54 -10.96 -6.45
N ALA A 15 8.90 -9.78 -5.94
CA ALA A 15 10.29 -9.48 -5.61
C ALA A 15 10.70 -10.01 -4.23
N PRO A 16 11.97 -10.43 -4.08
CA PRO A 16 12.55 -10.81 -2.80
C PRO A 16 12.55 -9.64 -1.79
N PRO A 17 12.57 -9.92 -0.48
CA PRO A 17 12.42 -8.94 0.60
C PRO A 17 13.43 -7.78 0.54
N SER A 18 14.64 -8.01 0.01
CA SER A 18 15.65 -6.96 -0.19
C SER A 18 15.23 -5.89 -1.21
N ILE A 19 14.50 -6.28 -2.26
CA ILE A 19 13.99 -5.34 -3.27
C ILE A 19 12.75 -4.64 -2.73
N LEU A 20 11.85 -5.36 -2.05
CA LEU A 20 10.68 -4.78 -1.39
C LEU A 20 11.05 -3.61 -0.48
N LYS A 21 12.07 -3.78 0.38
CA LYS A 21 12.58 -2.70 1.23
C LYS A 21 12.96 -1.47 0.43
N CYS A 22 13.69 -1.65 -0.68
CA CYS A 22 14.10 -0.55 -1.55
C CYS A 22 12.89 0.16 -2.16
N ILE A 23 11.91 -0.60 -2.66
CA ILE A 23 10.69 -0.06 -3.28
C ILE A 23 9.87 0.75 -2.27
N VAL A 24 9.56 0.18 -1.11
CA VAL A 24 8.78 0.86 -0.06
C VAL A 24 9.49 2.12 0.43
N GLN A 25 10.80 2.06 0.62
CA GLN A 25 11.60 3.22 1.03
C GLN A 25 11.55 4.35 -0.03
N GLN A 26 11.58 4.00 -1.32
CA GLN A 26 11.42 4.99 -2.39
C GLN A 26 10.02 5.62 -2.37
N PHE A 27 8.97 4.82 -2.17
CA PHE A 27 7.62 5.34 -2.03
C PHE A 27 7.49 6.30 -0.84
N ALA A 28 8.05 5.97 0.31
CA ALA A 28 8.06 6.84 1.49
C ALA A 28 8.70 8.21 1.22
N LYS A 29 9.65 8.31 0.27
CA LYS A 29 10.30 9.56 -0.12
C LYS A 29 9.58 10.29 -1.26
N VAL A 30 9.03 9.57 -2.23
CA VAL A 30 8.40 10.16 -3.43
C VAL A 30 6.98 10.62 -3.13
N LEU A 31 6.15 9.80 -2.48
CA LEU A 31 4.74 10.09 -2.18
C LEU A 31 4.48 11.39 -1.39
N PRO A 32 5.31 11.81 -0.42
CA PRO A 32 5.13 13.10 0.23
C PRO A 32 5.39 14.29 -0.71
N ASN A 33 6.29 14.13 -1.69
CA ASN A 33 6.70 15.18 -2.62
C ASN A 33 5.88 15.19 -3.92
N ASP A 34 5.24 14.07 -4.29
CA ASP A 34 4.50 13.92 -5.54
C ASP A 34 3.04 13.46 -5.30
N PRO A 35 2.07 14.39 -5.28
CA PRO A 35 0.66 14.06 -5.09
C PRO A 35 0.05 13.31 -6.29
N LYS A 36 0.63 13.40 -7.50
CA LYS A 36 0.16 12.61 -8.65
C LYS A 36 0.55 11.15 -8.49
N ALA A 37 1.80 10.89 -8.11
CA ALA A 37 2.27 9.55 -7.79
C ALA A 37 1.44 8.95 -6.62
N ARG A 38 1.07 9.78 -5.64
CA ARG A 38 0.20 9.37 -4.53
C ARG A 38 -1.17 8.88 -4.98
N ARG A 39 -1.82 9.57 -5.90
CA ARG A 39 -3.10 9.11 -6.45
C ARG A 39 -2.93 7.85 -7.30
N ALA A 40 -1.90 7.80 -8.15
CA ALA A 40 -1.60 6.64 -8.98
C ALA A 40 -1.40 5.38 -8.12
N PHE A 41 -0.62 5.48 -7.04
CA PHE A 41 -0.33 4.39 -6.10
C PHE A 41 -1.57 3.72 -5.50
N VAL A 42 -2.64 4.50 -5.29
CA VAL A 42 -3.92 4.00 -4.79
C VAL A 42 -4.73 3.37 -5.94
N GLN A 43 -4.73 4.01 -7.11
CA GLN A 43 -5.51 3.57 -8.28
C GLN A 43 -4.99 2.27 -8.90
N THR A 44 -3.69 2.02 -8.81
CA THR A 44 -3.03 0.82 -9.34
C THR A 44 -3.12 -0.39 -8.41
N GLY A 45 -3.62 -0.21 -7.18
CA GLY A 45 -3.67 -1.26 -6.16
C GLY A 45 -2.36 -1.46 -5.40
N ALA A 46 -1.34 -0.61 -5.60
CA ALA A 46 -0.07 -0.73 -4.89
C ALA A 46 -0.22 -0.56 -3.37
N LEU A 47 -1.16 0.29 -2.94
CA LEU A 47 -1.50 0.44 -1.52
C LEU A 47 -2.05 -0.85 -0.91
N GLU A 48 -2.95 -1.56 -1.60
CA GLU A 48 -3.48 -2.85 -1.12
C GLU A 48 -2.36 -3.88 -0.97
N THR A 49 -1.50 -4.01 -1.97
CA THR A 49 -0.35 -4.93 -1.92
C THR A 49 0.61 -4.57 -0.79
N LEU A 50 0.85 -3.28 -0.55
CA LEU A 50 1.65 -2.79 0.58
C LEU A 50 1.07 -3.22 1.94
N LEU A 51 -0.26 -3.14 2.11
CA LEU A 51 -0.94 -3.57 3.33
C LEU A 51 -0.87 -5.09 3.51
N LYS A 52 -1.01 -5.87 2.43
CA LYS A 52 -0.81 -7.32 2.47
C LYS A 52 0.62 -7.66 2.89
N ILE A 53 1.62 -6.99 2.34
CA ILE A 53 3.02 -7.18 2.72
C ILE A 53 3.22 -6.89 4.20
N ARG A 54 2.63 -5.80 4.72
CA ARG A 54 2.70 -5.47 6.15
C ARG A 54 2.17 -6.59 7.05
N GLU A 55 1.16 -7.34 6.62
CA GLU A 55 0.63 -8.48 7.38
C GLU A 55 1.47 -9.75 7.23
N THR A 56 2.13 -9.94 6.08
CA THR A 56 2.97 -11.11 5.81
C THR A 56 4.42 -10.96 6.27
N GLU A 57 4.95 -9.73 6.31
CA GLU A 57 6.33 -9.45 6.67
C GLU A 57 6.50 -9.20 8.18
N ALA A 58 7.52 -9.84 8.75
CA ALA A 58 7.90 -9.69 10.15
C ALA A 58 9.09 -8.74 10.36
N ALA A 59 9.70 -8.24 9.27
CA ALA A 59 10.84 -7.34 9.34
C ALA A 59 10.44 -5.92 9.81
N SER A 60 10.81 -5.55 11.04
CA SER A 60 10.48 -4.23 11.62
C SER A 60 10.89 -3.05 10.73
N GLU A 61 12.05 -3.12 10.07
CA GLU A 61 12.50 -2.02 9.20
C GLU A 61 11.55 -1.75 8.02
N ILE A 62 10.97 -2.80 7.41
CA ILE A 62 10.04 -2.64 6.28
C ILE A 62 8.71 -2.10 6.81
N LEU A 63 8.25 -2.59 7.96
CA LEU A 63 7.02 -2.14 8.61
C LEU A 63 7.06 -0.64 8.94
N ASP A 64 8.19 -0.10 9.41
CA ASP A 64 8.37 1.33 9.66
C ASP A 64 8.19 2.19 8.39
N TYR A 65 8.76 1.75 7.26
CA TYR A 65 8.58 2.45 5.98
C TYR A 65 7.13 2.33 5.47
N ILE A 66 6.52 1.15 5.59
CA ILE A 66 5.11 0.96 5.22
C ILE A 66 4.22 1.87 6.07
N GLN A 67 4.44 1.93 7.38
CA GLN A 67 3.68 2.79 8.28
C GLN A 67 3.83 4.27 7.90
N SER A 68 5.05 4.69 7.56
CA SER A 68 5.31 6.04 7.07
C SER A 68 4.54 6.36 5.79
N VAL A 69 4.45 5.40 4.85
CA VAL A 69 3.63 5.53 3.64
C VAL A 69 2.14 5.59 3.99
N CYS A 70 1.65 4.71 4.85
CA CYS A 70 0.25 4.69 5.30
C CYS A 70 -0.16 6.00 5.96
N ASN A 71 0.72 6.63 6.75
CA ASN A 71 0.47 7.92 7.39
C ASN A 71 0.28 9.08 6.38
N LEU A 72 0.63 8.91 5.10
CA LEU A 72 0.38 9.89 4.04
C LEU A 72 -1.07 9.85 3.52
N TYR A 73 -1.82 8.81 3.91
CA TYR A 73 -3.20 8.58 3.52
C TYR A 73 -4.12 8.63 4.74
N PRO A 74 -5.36 9.09 4.58
CA PRO A 74 -6.34 9.03 5.65
C PRO A 74 -6.63 7.57 6.02
N PRO A 75 -6.94 7.29 7.30
CA PRO A 75 -7.20 5.94 7.79
C PRO A 75 -8.39 5.28 7.07
N GLU A 76 -9.34 6.06 6.54
CA GLU A 76 -10.44 5.57 5.71
C GLU A 76 -9.95 4.92 4.41
N VAL A 77 -8.95 5.52 3.75
CA VAL A 77 -8.35 4.97 2.53
C VAL A 77 -7.59 3.71 2.87
N VAL A 78 -6.77 3.73 3.92
CA VAL A 78 -6.03 2.55 4.36
C VAL A 78 -6.98 1.40 4.71
N ASN A 79 -8.07 1.68 5.44
CA ASN A 79 -9.08 0.69 5.76
C ASN A 79 -9.81 0.17 4.52
N TYR A 80 -10.15 1.04 3.56
CA TYR A 80 -10.81 0.64 2.33
C TYR A 80 -10.02 -0.42 1.55
N TYR A 81 -8.68 -0.30 1.52
CA TYR A 81 -7.78 -1.24 0.86
C TYR A 81 -7.26 -2.35 1.80
N SER A 82 -7.63 -2.35 3.07
CA SER A 82 -7.21 -3.38 4.01
C SER A 82 -8.03 -4.66 3.78
N PRO A 83 -7.41 -5.85 3.78
CA PRO A 83 -8.14 -7.10 3.61
C PRO A 83 -9.19 -7.25 4.72
N GLY A 84 -10.42 -7.59 4.34
CA GLY A 84 -11.56 -7.75 5.26
C GLY A 84 -12.50 -6.54 5.36
N TYR A 85 -12.13 -5.36 4.86
CA TYR A 85 -13.04 -4.20 4.88
C TYR A 85 -14.27 -4.38 3.98
N SER A 86 -14.11 -5.05 2.84
CA SER A 86 -15.22 -5.48 2.00
C SER A 86 -16.20 -6.41 2.73
N ALA A 87 -15.70 -7.31 3.59
CA ALA A 87 -16.52 -8.18 4.41
C ALA A 87 -17.28 -7.40 5.50
N ILE A 88 -16.62 -6.42 6.14
CA ILE A 88 -17.26 -5.51 7.11
C ILE A 88 -18.35 -4.67 6.43
N LEU A 89 -18.12 -4.20 5.21
CA LEU A 89 -19.14 -3.48 4.43
C LEU A 89 -20.34 -4.38 4.11
N MET A 90 -20.11 -5.63 3.72
CA MET A 90 -21.18 -6.61 3.51
C MET A 90 -21.97 -6.89 4.80
N GLU A 91 -21.29 -7.09 5.93
CA GLU A 91 -21.94 -7.30 7.23
C GLU A 91 -22.80 -6.09 7.62
N LYS A 92 -22.34 -4.86 7.34
CA LYS A 92 -23.14 -3.65 7.58
C LYS A 92 -24.37 -3.54 6.68
N ILE A 93 -24.31 -4.07 5.45
CA ILE A 93 -25.46 -4.13 4.55
C ILE A 93 -26.47 -5.16 5.06
N ASP A 94 -26.00 -6.35 5.45
CA ASP A 94 -26.84 -7.40 6.04
C ASP A 94 -27.48 -6.96 7.37
N ALA A 95 -26.75 -6.21 8.21
CA ALA A 95 -27.27 -5.69 9.49
C ALA A 95 -28.28 -4.53 9.32
N GLN A 96 -28.46 -4.00 8.11
CA GLN A 96 -29.49 -3.01 7.78
C GLN A 96 -30.78 -3.65 7.19
N ALA A 97 -30.85 -4.97 7.10
CA ALA A 97 -32.05 -5.73 6.73
C ALA A 97 -32.83 -6.20 7.97
#